data_AF-A0A518APX3-F1
#
_entry.id   AF-A0A518APX3-F1
#
_cell.length_a   1.000
_cell.length_b   1.000
_cell.length_c   1.000
_cell.angle_alpha   90.00
_cell.angle_beta   90.00
_cell.angle_gamma   90.00
#
_symmetry.space_group_name_H-M   'P 1'
#
loop_
_entity.id
_entity.type
_entity.pdbx_description
1 polymer ?
#
loop_
_entity_poly.entity_id
_entity_poly.type
_entity_poly.pdbx_seq_one_letter_code
_entity_poly.pdbx_strand_id
1 'polypeptide(L)'
;MQSRSAAGWLCRVYPHNPLYLVSAALVLYGIHHASSDGGLQVSSLKTSLLFAYVLMLAASGWLVVRFGRMWEDARTILLVVLLMFMAISTSYDLLCLNNPTSGGQWLLVAFVFCAVVVEGVLAGLRIRLPLIYRGPFYVQLALLFAFPAVLGRLSIDGHEDQMCVGVLAFSGASAVSLLLLLPAIRCKTLADNRHGTPWLWPYYPWSIFVMMGLALAVRLWMLSVSFTDARGLSPAFHPYFLVPVLLAIAVLLLEFGLVHRRIGLQRAALLMLPCIALLSFPTQVSPAQALSLRHLQHALAAPPLLTAICIAAIALVAMLRRASGARILAMASLLFLACLDAETLTFHQLHVPQWWFLMLVFVALIAFGLWKANSLLLSAAGALALVLLATSFEQRWVSEQQGWRGVVLWSAWSLMLPLVCRDLFAKLLRLIGPILLALAGSVVVLDPPPPWVASLSHTVEWLLAGMLVLGIAYLMVTRIRWQLLPIGWLALLLLACASRGMLLEIENEKLRQGLVWYAGGCAVLLAAVMLSFWKAGLGSKIVAWLVHEPATPDP
;
A
#
# COMPACT_ATOMS: atom_id res chain seq x y z
N MET A 1 -12.67 -31.28 31.39
CA MET A 1 -11.80 -31.34 30.18
C MET A 1 -12.40 -30.67 28.92
N GLN A 2 -13.70 -30.33 28.86
CA GLN A 2 -14.33 -29.75 27.67
C GLN A 2 -14.15 -28.23 27.47
N SER A 3 -13.76 -27.44 28.48
CA SER A 3 -13.58 -25.98 28.33
C SER A 3 -12.25 -25.56 27.68
N ARG A 4 -11.26 -26.47 27.57
CA ARG A 4 -9.98 -26.18 26.89
C ARG A 4 -10.09 -26.22 25.36
N SER A 5 -11.13 -26.82 24.79
CA SER A 5 -11.27 -26.96 23.33
C SER A 5 -11.81 -25.68 22.67
N ALA A 6 -12.78 -24.99 23.27
CA ALA A 6 -13.40 -23.80 22.69
C ALA A 6 -12.43 -22.59 22.62
N ALA A 7 -11.65 -22.34 23.67
CA ALA A 7 -10.64 -21.29 23.68
C ALA A 7 -9.50 -21.59 22.68
N GLY A 8 -9.11 -22.86 22.56
CA GLY A 8 -8.12 -23.29 21.56
C GLY A 8 -8.63 -23.16 20.12
N TRP A 9 -9.92 -23.36 19.88
CA TRP A 9 -10.54 -23.20 18.57
C TRP A 9 -10.70 -21.74 18.16
N LEU A 10 -11.16 -20.87 19.07
CA LEU A 10 -11.25 -19.42 18.85
C LEU A 10 -9.88 -18.76 18.61
N CYS A 11 -8.83 -19.19 19.33
CA CYS A 11 -7.46 -18.72 19.07
C CYS A 11 -6.89 -19.21 17.73
N ARG A 12 -7.39 -20.34 17.20
CA ARG A 12 -6.92 -20.93 15.94
C ARG A 12 -7.68 -20.40 14.71
N VAL A 13 -8.94 -19.97 14.89
CA VAL A 13 -9.79 -19.38 13.83
C VAL A 13 -9.69 -17.86 13.78
N TYR A 14 -9.38 -17.19 14.90
CA TYR A 14 -9.27 -15.73 15.00
C TYR A 14 -7.98 -15.29 15.72
N PRO A 15 -6.81 -15.31 15.04
CA PRO A 15 -5.54 -14.95 15.64
C PRO A 15 -5.40 -13.45 15.93
N HIS A 16 -6.22 -12.60 15.29
CA HIS A 16 -6.21 -11.14 15.47
C HIS A 16 -7.62 -10.63 15.73
N ASN A 17 -7.76 -9.68 16.65
CA ASN A 17 -9.04 -9.04 16.93
C ASN A 17 -9.23 -7.78 16.05
N PRO A 18 -10.07 -7.82 14.99
CA PRO A 18 -10.27 -6.68 14.09
C PRO A 18 -11.10 -5.55 14.74
N LEU A 19 -11.76 -5.83 15.86
CA LEU A 19 -12.64 -4.87 16.54
C LEU A 19 -11.90 -3.60 16.99
N TYR A 20 -10.59 -3.68 17.24
CA TYR A 20 -9.76 -2.50 17.54
C TYR A 20 -9.69 -1.54 16.35
N LEU A 21 -9.54 -2.06 15.13
CA LEU A 21 -9.51 -1.24 13.92
C LEU A 21 -10.90 -0.68 13.61
N VAL A 22 -11.95 -1.49 13.78
CA VAL A 22 -13.34 -1.05 13.60
C VAL A 22 -13.68 0.05 14.60
N SER A 23 -13.33 -0.12 15.88
CA SER A 23 -13.48 0.91 16.91
C SER A 23 -12.80 2.22 16.51
N ALA A 24 -11.55 2.15 16.06
CA ALA A 24 -10.81 3.33 15.64
C ALA A 24 -11.44 4.03 14.43
N ALA A 25 -11.91 3.27 13.45
CA ALA A 25 -12.62 3.82 12.29
C ALA A 25 -13.94 4.51 12.71
N LEU A 26 -14.71 3.90 13.61
CA LEU A 26 -15.96 4.47 14.13
C LEU A 26 -15.72 5.76 14.92
N VAL A 27 -14.66 5.79 15.75
CA VAL A 27 -14.27 6.98 16.52
C VAL A 27 -13.83 8.11 15.60
N LEU A 28 -12.96 7.83 14.61
CA LEU A 28 -12.53 8.83 13.64
C LEU A 28 -13.69 9.38 12.82
N TYR A 29 -14.59 8.50 12.36
CA TYR A 29 -15.77 8.88 11.62
C TYR A 29 -16.72 9.75 12.46
N GLY A 30 -17.00 9.33 13.70
CA GLY A 30 -17.85 10.08 14.63
C GLY A 30 -17.29 11.47 14.95
N ILE A 31 -15.97 11.57 15.19
CA ILE A 31 -15.28 12.84 15.45
C ILE A 31 -15.29 13.75 14.21
N HIS A 32 -15.02 13.21 13.02
CA HIS A 32 -15.05 13.98 11.78
C HIS A 32 -16.45 14.57 11.54
N HIS A 33 -17.49 13.74 11.69
CA HIS A 33 -18.87 14.15 11.52
C HIS A 33 -19.32 15.17 12.58
N ALA A 34 -18.88 15.00 13.83
CA ALA A 34 -19.19 15.96 14.90
C ALA A 34 -18.50 17.32 14.73
N SER A 35 -17.45 17.39 13.89
CA SER A 35 -16.59 18.58 13.75
C SER A 35 -16.74 19.30 12.41
N SER A 36 -17.68 18.91 11.53
CA SER A 36 -17.79 19.47 10.18
C SER A 36 -18.22 20.94 10.14
N ASP A 37 -18.88 21.44 11.20
CA ASP A 37 -19.62 22.72 11.16
C ASP A 37 -19.07 23.80 12.14
N GLY A 38 -17.86 23.66 12.72
CA GLY A 38 -17.44 24.49 13.87
C GLY A 38 -16.04 25.13 13.85
N GLY A 39 -15.95 26.39 14.33
CA GLY A 39 -14.72 27.18 14.48
C GLY A 39 -13.74 26.70 15.58
N LEU A 40 -12.79 27.56 15.98
CA LEU A 40 -11.63 27.23 16.86
C LEU A 40 -11.95 26.43 18.13
N GLN A 41 -13.10 26.66 18.79
CA GLN A 41 -13.49 25.90 20.00
C GLN A 41 -13.73 24.41 19.73
N VAL A 42 -14.27 24.05 18.56
CA VAL A 42 -14.52 22.66 18.16
C VAL A 42 -13.20 21.91 17.88
N SER A 43 -12.15 22.61 17.45
CA SER A 43 -10.82 22.02 17.25
C SER A 43 -10.14 21.56 18.55
N SER A 44 -10.36 22.29 19.65
CA SER A 44 -9.82 21.95 20.97
C SER A 44 -10.51 20.72 21.59
N LEU A 45 -11.83 20.60 21.40
CA LEU A 45 -12.61 19.45 21.86
C LEU A 45 -12.31 18.20 21.02
N LYS A 46 -12.17 18.34 19.70
CA LYS A 46 -11.72 17.27 18.81
C LYS A 46 -10.35 16.72 19.23
N THR A 47 -9.42 17.62 19.54
CA THR A 47 -8.08 17.25 20.03
C THR A 47 -8.14 16.45 21.33
N SER A 48 -8.89 16.94 22.32
CA SER A 48 -8.93 16.30 23.64
C SER A 48 -9.56 14.91 23.56
N LEU A 49 -10.60 14.72 22.74
CA LEU A 49 -11.20 13.41 22.48
C LEU A 49 -10.21 12.44 21.79
N LEU A 50 -9.46 12.90 20.80
CA LEU A 50 -8.45 12.07 20.14
C LEU A 50 -7.32 11.67 21.10
N PHE A 51 -6.84 12.61 21.92
CA PHE A 51 -5.81 12.30 22.93
C PHE A 51 -6.32 11.31 23.97
N ALA A 52 -7.55 11.50 24.47
CA ALA A 52 -8.18 10.59 25.40
C ALA A 52 -8.34 9.19 24.80
N TYR A 53 -8.77 9.08 23.55
CA TYR A 53 -8.92 7.81 22.84
C TYR A 53 -7.58 7.09 22.63
N VAL A 54 -6.53 7.83 22.25
CA VAL A 54 -5.17 7.29 22.12
C VAL A 54 -4.64 6.77 23.46
N LEU A 55 -4.83 7.52 24.55
CA LEU A 55 -4.45 7.05 25.88
C LEU A 55 -5.24 5.80 26.28
N MET A 56 -6.54 5.76 25.99
CA MET A 56 -7.37 4.59 26.26
C MET A 56 -6.90 3.36 25.48
N LEU A 57 -6.55 3.50 24.19
CA LEU A 57 -5.96 2.41 23.38
C LEU A 57 -4.60 1.97 23.93
N ALA A 58 -3.72 2.92 24.25
CA ALA A 58 -2.39 2.62 24.80
C ALA A 58 -2.48 1.91 26.16
N ALA A 59 -3.36 2.38 27.05
CA ALA A 59 -3.64 1.75 28.33
C ALA A 59 -4.26 0.35 28.14
N SER A 60 -5.20 0.19 27.20
CA SER A 60 -5.79 -1.12 26.88
C SER A 60 -4.74 -2.10 26.39
N GLY A 61 -3.87 -1.67 25.46
CA GLY A 61 -2.75 -2.48 24.98
C GLY A 61 -1.81 -2.87 26.12
N TRP A 62 -1.49 -1.92 27.00
CA TRP A 62 -0.66 -2.17 28.17
C TRP A 62 -1.27 -3.19 29.15
N LEU A 63 -2.56 -3.04 29.46
CA LEU A 63 -3.32 -3.96 30.32
C LEU A 63 -3.40 -5.37 29.72
N VAL A 64 -3.71 -5.48 28.42
CA VAL A 64 -3.83 -6.76 27.71
C VAL A 64 -2.51 -7.53 27.72
N VAL A 65 -1.37 -6.86 27.57
CA VAL A 65 -0.05 -7.51 27.68
C VAL A 65 0.26 -7.88 29.13
N ARG A 66 0.07 -6.95 30.07
CA ARG A 66 0.50 -7.13 31.46
C ARG A 66 -0.31 -8.21 32.18
N PHE A 67 -1.62 -8.21 31.99
CA PHE A 67 -2.54 -9.13 32.68
C PHE A 67 -2.92 -10.33 31.80
N GLY A 68 -3.14 -10.11 30.51
CA GLY A 68 -3.58 -11.17 29.57
C GLY A 68 -2.43 -11.96 28.92
N ARG A 69 -1.19 -11.45 28.93
CA ARG A 69 -0.02 -12.01 28.21
C ARG A 69 -0.31 -12.29 26.71
N MET A 70 -1.28 -11.58 26.15
CA MET A 70 -1.81 -11.73 24.79
C MET A 70 -1.08 -10.81 23.81
N TRP A 71 0.10 -11.24 23.37
CA TRP A 71 0.95 -10.41 22.51
C TRP A 71 0.42 -10.24 21.08
N GLU A 72 -0.41 -11.15 20.57
CA GLU A 72 -0.99 -11.03 19.23
C GLU A 72 -2.06 -9.94 19.15
N ASP A 73 -2.96 -9.87 20.15
CA ASP A 73 -3.98 -8.82 20.22
C ASP A 73 -3.35 -7.45 20.52
N ALA A 74 -2.35 -7.43 21.41
CA ALA A 74 -1.61 -6.21 21.71
C ALA A 74 -0.92 -5.61 20.48
N ARG A 75 -0.41 -6.44 19.56
CA ARG A 75 0.19 -5.94 18.31
C ARG A 75 -0.80 -5.07 17.55
N THR A 76 -2.01 -5.57 17.32
CA THR A 76 -3.04 -4.85 16.56
C THR A 76 -3.41 -3.53 17.24
N ILE A 77 -3.58 -3.53 18.57
CA ILE A 77 -3.86 -2.29 19.33
C ILE A 77 -2.74 -1.27 19.17
N LEU A 78 -1.49 -1.70 19.32
CA LEU A 78 -0.33 -0.81 19.20
C LEU A 78 -0.15 -0.25 17.79
N LEU A 79 -0.44 -1.04 16.75
CA LEU A 79 -0.45 -0.56 15.36
C LEU A 79 -1.60 0.42 15.10
N VAL A 80 -2.77 0.24 15.73
CA VAL A 80 -3.88 1.20 15.68
C VAL A 80 -3.51 2.51 16.36
N VAL A 81 -2.78 2.48 17.49
CA VAL A 81 -2.25 3.69 18.13
C VAL A 81 -1.37 4.50 17.15
N LEU A 82 -0.51 3.85 16.36
CA LEU A 82 0.29 4.54 15.34
C LEU A 82 -0.59 5.20 14.26
N LEU A 83 -1.69 4.55 13.86
CA LEU A 83 -2.64 5.12 12.92
C LEU A 83 -3.37 6.34 13.52
N MET A 84 -3.65 6.32 14.82
CA MET A 84 -4.22 7.47 15.53
C MET A 84 -3.25 8.65 15.60
N PHE A 85 -1.94 8.45 15.69
CA PHE A 85 -0.98 9.56 15.61
C PHE A 85 -1.06 10.29 14.28
N MET A 86 -1.25 9.57 13.18
CA MET A 86 -1.48 10.18 11.87
C MET A 86 -2.81 10.95 11.84
N ALA A 87 -3.88 10.41 12.42
CA ALA A 87 -5.17 11.10 12.50
C ALA A 87 -5.15 12.37 13.38
N ILE A 88 -4.34 12.36 14.45
CA ILE A 88 -4.08 13.57 15.24
C ILE A 88 -3.37 14.61 14.38
N SER A 89 -2.32 14.21 13.66
CA SER A 89 -1.57 15.13 12.79
C SER A 89 -2.47 15.80 11.73
N THR A 90 -3.32 15.03 11.03
CA THR A 90 -4.23 15.56 9.99
C THR A 90 -5.28 16.51 10.56
N SER A 91 -5.60 16.40 11.86
CA SER A 91 -6.62 17.23 12.48
C SER A 91 -6.24 18.71 12.61
N TYR A 92 -4.94 19.04 12.49
CA TYR A 92 -4.44 20.41 12.61
C TYR A 92 -4.11 21.08 11.27
N ASP A 93 -4.33 20.42 10.13
CA ASP A 93 -3.98 20.97 8.82
C ASP A 93 -4.69 22.31 8.57
N LEU A 94 -5.99 22.36 8.81
CA LEU A 94 -6.78 23.58 8.67
C LEU A 94 -6.34 24.68 9.64
N LEU A 95 -5.92 24.31 10.85
CA LEU A 95 -5.41 25.27 11.83
C LEU A 95 -4.08 25.88 11.36
N CYS A 96 -3.22 25.09 10.71
CA CYS A 96 -1.95 25.56 10.15
C CYS A 96 -2.16 26.54 8.99
N LEU A 97 -3.20 26.34 8.18
CA LEU A 97 -3.56 27.26 7.10
C LEU A 97 -4.14 28.58 7.62
N ASN A 98 -4.97 28.51 8.67
CA ASN A 98 -5.61 29.71 9.22
C ASN A 98 -4.68 30.53 10.13
N ASN A 99 -3.87 29.85 10.96
CA ASN A 99 -2.97 30.46 11.94
C ASN A 99 -1.72 29.57 12.14
N PRO A 100 -0.61 29.81 11.42
CA PRO A 100 0.50 28.87 11.26
C PRO A 100 1.37 28.80 12.50
N THR A 101 1.47 29.91 13.25
CA THR A 101 2.16 29.96 14.54
C THR A 101 1.43 29.09 15.56
N SER A 102 0.12 29.31 15.73
CA SER A 102 -0.72 28.51 16.63
C SER A 102 -0.81 27.05 16.17
N GLY A 103 -1.03 26.79 14.88
CA GLY A 103 -1.07 25.44 14.31
C GLY A 103 0.23 24.68 14.51
N GLY A 104 1.38 25.33 14.26
CA GLY A 104 2.70 24.75 14.51
C GLY A 104 2.95 24.46 15.99
N GLN A 105 2.52 25.32 16.91
CA GLN A 105 2.61 25.07 18.36
C GLN A 105 1.76 23.86 18.77
N TRP A 106 0.51 23.76 18.29
CA TRP A 106 -0.35 22.61 18.59
C TRP A 106 0.17 21.31 17.99
N LEU A 107 0.75 21.34 16.78
CA LEU A 107 1.42 20.17 16.19
C LEU A 107 2.64 19.74 16.99
N LEU A 108 3.41 20.68 17.54
CA LEU A 108 4.54 20.37 18.43
C LEU A 108 4.05 19.70 19.73
N VAL A 109 3.00 20.24 20.35
CA VAL A 109 2.37 19.63 21.55
C VAL A 109 1.88 18.22 21.24
N ALA A 110 1.20 18.03 20.11
CA ALA A 110 0.72 16.73 19.66
C ALA A 110 1.86 15.74 19.38
N PHE A 111 2.96 16.20 18.77
CA PHE A 111 4.17 15.39 18.57
C PHE A 111 4.78 14.93 19.90
N VAL A 112 4.97 15.86 20.85
CA VAL A 112 5.50 15.55 22.19
C VAL A 112 4.59 14.56 22.91
N PHE A 113 3.27 14.77 22.84
CA PHE A 113 2.29 13.83 23.39
C PHE A 113 2.45 12.43 22.79
N CYS A 114 2.51 12.30 21.46
CA CYS A 114 2.70 11.01 20.80
C CYS A 114 4.04 10.36 21.20
N ALA A 115 5.12 11.14 21.29
CA ALA A 115 6.42 10.64 21.73
C ALA A 115 6.39 10.13 23.17
N VAL A 116 5.71 10.83 24.09
CA VAL A 116 5.52 10.40 25.49
C VAL A 116 4.69 9.12 25.55
N VAL A 117 3.62 9.01 24.76
CA VAL A 117 2.79 7.78 24.71
C VAL A 117 3.61 6.60 24.20
N VAL A 118 4.40 6.78 23.13
CA VAL A 118 5.29 5.71 22.61
C VAL A 118 6.30 5.27 23.67
N GLU A 119 7.00 6.21 24.30
CA GLU A 119 7.99 5.89 25.34
C GLU A 119 7.35 5.26 26.56
N GLY A 120 6.17 5.74 26.97
CA GLY A 120 5.39 5.15 28.06
C GLY A 120 5.00 3.70 27.78
N VAL A 121 4.58 3.40 26.55
CA VAL A 121 4.28 2.02 26.13
C VAL A 121 5.54 1.17 26.07
N LEU A 122 6.62 1.65 25.44
CA LEU A 122 7.88 0.91 25.33
C LEU A 122 8.49 0.63 26.71
N ALA A 123 8.58 1.63 27.58
CA ALA A 123 9.09 1.49 28.94
C ALA A 123 8.16 0.62 29.81
N GLY A 124 6.85 0.85 29.74
CA GLY A 124 5.84 0.13 30.50
C GLY A 124 5.75 -1.36 30.14
N LEU A 125 5.97 -1.70 28.87
CA LEU A 125 6.03 -3.09 28.38
C LEU A 125 7.45 -3.68 28.39
N ARG A 126 8.46 -2.89 28.75
CA ARG A 126 9.89 -3.25 28.72
C ARG A 126 10.36 -3.73 27.33
N ILE A 127 9.78 -3.16 26.27
CA ILE A 127 10.15 -3.42 24.88
C ILE A 127 11.42 -2.64 24.57
N ARG A 128 12.48 -3.35 24.17
CA ARG A 128 13.74 -2.71 23.81
C ARG A 128 13.76 -2.49 22.30
N LEU A 129 13.56 -1.24 21.88
CA LEU A 129 13.75 -0.81 20.50
C LEU A 129 15.16 -0.20 20.34
N PRO A 130 16.09 -0.86 19.63
CA PRO A 130 17.43 -0.35 19.41
C PRO A 130 17.41 1.03 18.73
N LEU A 131 18.43 1.86 19.01
CA LEU A 131 18.52 3.23 18.47
C LEU A 131 18.46 3.27 16.93
N ILE A 132 18.98 2.23 16.27
CA ILE A 132 18.99 2.10 14.80
C ILE A 132 17.57 2.00 14.20
N TYR A 133 16.59 1.55 14.97
CA TYR A 133 15.18 1.53 14.59
C TYR A 133 14.43 2.74 15.19
N ARG A 134 14.79 3.13 16.41
CA ARG A 134 14.15 4.24 17.12
C ARG A 134 14.37 5.58 16.42
N GLY A 135 15.57 5.85 15.91
CA GLY A 135 15.88 7.07 15.15
C GLY A 135 14.98 7.26 13.93
N PRO A 136 14.99 6.31 12.96
CA PRO A 136 14.10 6.38 11.79
C PRO A 136 12.62 6.50 12.16
N PHE A 137 12.18 5.81 13.21
CA PHE A 137 10.80 5.92 13.70
C PHE A 137 10.45 7.35 14.13
N TYR A 138 11.30 7.99 14.94
CA TYR A 138 11.06 9.38 15.37
C TYR A 138 11.19 10.38 14.23
N VAL A 139 12.06 10.14 13.25
CA VAL A 139 12.14 10.98 12.05
C VAL A 139 10.85 10.89 11.24
N GLN A 140 10.30 9.68 11.04
CA GLN A 140 9.04 9.48 10.34
C GLN A 140 7.86 10.10 11.12
N LEU A 141 7.84 9.95 12.44
CA LEU A 141 6.84 10.58 13.30
C LEU A 141 6.96 12.11 13.21
N ALA A 142 8.16 12.67 13.34
CA ALA A 142 8.41 14.10 13.22
C ALA A 142 7.98 14.63 11.85
N LEU A 143 8.23 13.86 10.77
CA LEU A 143 7.80 14.23 9.44
C LEU A 143 6.27 14.37 9.33
N LEU A 144 5.50 13.49 9.99
CA LEU A 144 4.04 13.60 10.02
C LEU A 144 3.57 14.92 10.66
N PHE A 145 4.26 15.44 11.69
CA PHE A 145 3.82 16.62 12.44
C PHE A 145 4.49 17.93 12.02
N ALA A 146 5.77 17.91 11.64
CA ALA A 146 6.53 19.12 11.32
C ALA A 146 6.18 19.65 9.93
N PHE A 147 5.92 18.76 8.97
CA PHE A 147 5.73 19.16 7.58
C PHE A 147 4.49 20.06 7.33
N PRO A 148 3.30 19.76 7.88
CA PRO A 148 2.14 20.64 7.76
C PRO A 148 2.39 22.03 8.37
N ALA A 149 3.17 22.12 9.45
CA ALA A 149 3.52 23.40 10.06
C ALA A 149 4.42 24.26 9.14
N VAL A 150 5.31 23.62 8.37
CA VAL A 150 6.12 24.31 7.36
C VAL A 150 5.25 24.78 6.20
N LEU A 151 4.36 23.91 5.69
CA LEU A 151 3.44 24.26 4.60
C LEU A 151 2.47 25.38 4.99
N GLY A 152 1.97 25.39 6.23
CA GLY A 152 1.06 26.43 6.72
C GLY A 152 1.67 27.83 6.69
N ARG A 153 2.99 27.97 6.92
CA ARG A 153 3.67 29.26 6.82
C ARG A 153 3.69 29.78 5.38
N LEU A 154 3.98 28.91 4.42
CA LEU A 154 4.00 29.25 2.99
C LEU A 154 2.65 29.76 2.48
N SER A 155 1.54 29.27 3.06
CA SER A 155 0.18 29.68 2.69
C SER A 155 -0.13 31.14 3.03
N ILE A 156 0.41 31.69 4.12
CA ILE A 156 0.11 33.08 4.53
C ILE A 156 1.01 34.09 3.85
N ASP A 157 2.22 33.69 3.49
CA ASP A 157 3.13 34.54 2.75
C ASP A 157 2.74 34.69 1.26
N GLY A 158 1.60 34.10 0.84
CA GLY A 158 1.07 34.19 -0.53
C GLY A 158 1.84 33.33 -1.55
N HIS A 159 2.62 32.35 -1.09
CA HIS A 159 3.46 31.51 -1.94
C HIS A 159 2.77 30.18 -2.31
N GLU A 160 1.59 30.26 -2.95
CA GLU A 160 0.77 29.09 -3.33
C GLU A 160 1.55 28.09 -4.21
N ASP A 161 2.37 28.59 -5.13
CA ASP A 161 3.27 27.77 -5.97
C ASP A 161 4.29 26.97 -5.14
N GLN A 162 4.88 27.59 -4.12
CA GLN A 162 5.87 26.94 -3.25
C GLN A 162 5.22 25.89 -2.34
N MET A 163 3.96 26.10 -1.96
CA MET A 163 3.19 25.12 -1.19
C MET A 163 2.98 23.83 -1.99
N CYS A 164 2.66 23.93 -3.29
CA CYS A 164 2.54 22.76 -4.17
C CYS A 164 3.87 21.98 -4.28
N VAL A 165 4.99 22.70 -4.46
CA VAL A 165 6.34 22.08 -4.45
C VAL A 165 6.64 21.45 -3.09
N GLY A 166 6.21 22.08 -1.99
CA GLY A 166 6.30 21.52 -0.65
C GLY A 166 5.59 20.18 -0.53
N VAL A 167 4.36 20.04 -1.01
CA VAL A 167 3.63 18.75 -0.98
C VAL A 167 4.40 17.66 -1.76
N LEU A 168 5.01 17.99 -2.90
CA LEU A 168 5.89 17.07 -3.63
C LEU A 168 7.15 16.69 -2.81
N ALA A 169 7.76 17.67 -2.15
CA ALA A 169 8.94 17.46 -1.30
C ALA A 169 8.65 16.53 -0.12
N PHE A 170 7.41 16.47 0.39
CA PHE A 170 7.01 15.50 1.42
C PHE A 170 7.23 14.06 0.97
N SER A 171 6.96 13.76 -0.30
CA SER A 171 7.17 12.41 -0.84
C SER A 171 8.65 12.02 -0.82
N GLY A 172 9.52 12.93 -1.26
CA GLY A 172 10.96 12.76 -1.19
C GLY A 172 11.46 12.60 0.25
N ALA A 173 10.99 13.46 1.17
CA ALA A 173 11.33 13.36 2.58
C ALA A 173 10.85 12.04 3.21
N SER A 174 9.67 11.57 2.83
CA SER A 174 9.13 10.26 3.25
C SER A 174 10.01 9.12 2.75
N ALA A 175 10.43 9.15 1.49
CA ALA A 175 11.36 8.17 0.92
C ALA A 175 12.70 8.15 1.67
N VAL A 176 13.29 9.31 1.93
CA VAL A 176 14.54 9.44 2.70
C VAL A 176 14.37 8.86 4.11
N SER A 177 13.26 9.19 4.78
CA SER A 177 12.98 8.68 6.14
C SER A 177 12.84 7.16 6.20
N LEU A 178 12.37 6.52 5.13
CA LEU A 178 12.35 5.06 4.99
C LEU A 178 13.75 4.50 4.73
N LEU A 179 14.55 5.15 3.88
CA LEU A 179 15.93 4.73 3.59
C LEU A 179 16.86 4.80 4.82
N LEU A 180 16.52 5.59 5.84
CA LEU A 180 17.21 5.55 7.14
C LEU A 180 17.13 4.18 7.84
N LEU A 181 16.28 3.27 7.38
CA LEU A 181 16.23 1.87 7.86
C LEU A 181 17.30 0.97 7.23
N LEU A 182 18.03 1.43 6.20
CA LEU A 182 19.09 0.65 5.55
C LEU A 182 20.18 0.13 6.52
N PRO A 183 20.72 0.94 7.46
CA PRO A 183 21.67 0.46 8.45
C PRO A 183 21.10 -0.68 9.30
N ALA A 184 19.82 -0.59 9.65
CA ALA A 184 19.13 -1.60 10.43
C ALA A 184 18.95 -2.92 9.67
N ILE A 185 18.70 -2.87 8.35
CA ILE A 185 18.64 -4.06 7.49
C ILE A 185 20.00 -4.77 7.40
N ARG A 186 21.08 -3.98 7.32
CA ARG A 186 22.44 -4.51 7.19
C ARG A 186 22.96 -5.16 8.46
N CYS A 187 22.41 -4.81 9.62
CA CYS A 187 22.82 -5.33 10.91
C CYS A 187 22.16 -6.70 11.19
N LYS A 188 22.88 -7.80 10.90
CA LYS A 188 22.39 -9.18 11.10
C LYS A 188 22.25 -9.60 12.58
N THR A 189 22.97 -8.93 13.47
CA THR A 189 23.14 -9.29 14.89
C THR A 189 21.97 -8.86 15.77
N LEU A 190 21.07 -8.01 15.28
CA LEU A 190 19.89 -7.56 16.03
C LEU A 190 18.75 -8.58 16.07
N ALA A 191 18.91 -9.74 15.43
CA ALA A 191 17.95 -10.84 15.51
C ALA A 191 18.03 -11.65 16.82
N ASP A 192 18.93 -11.30 17.73
CA ASP A 192 19.10 -12.01 18.99
C ASP A 192 17.91 -11.76 19.95
N ASN A 193 17.35 -12.82 20.55
CA ASN A 193 15.99 -12.90 21.13
C ASN A 193 15.73 -12.06 22.41
N ARG A 194 16.52 -11.02 22.71
CA ARG A 194 16.46 -10.25 23.97
C ARG A 194 15.68 -8.93 23.86
N HIS A 195 14.64 -8.87 23.03
CA HIS A 195 13.88 -7.63 22.77
C HIS A 195 12.67 -7.38 23.68
N GLY A 196 12.39 -8.30 24.61
CA GLY A 196 11.28 -8.15 25.56
C GLY A 196 9.89 -8.47 24.98
N THR A 197 9.82 -8.87 23.70
CA THR A 197 8.60 -9.30 23.02
C THR A 197 8.76 -10.73 22.48
N PRO A 198 7.68 -11.53 22.39
CA PRO A 198 7.73 -12.86 21.78
C PRO A 198 7.57 -12.83 20.25
N TRP A 199 7.49 -11.64 19.65
CA TRP A 199 7.24 -11.50 18.22
C TRP A 199 8.46 -11.95 17.41
N LEU A 200 8.24 -12.98 16.59
CA LEU A 200 9.25 -13.48 15.68
C LEU A 200 9.53 -12.48 14.57
N TRP A 201 10.77 -12.45 14.14
CA TRP A 201 11.17 -11.80 12.90
C TRP A 201 10.41 -12.44 11.72
N PRO A 202 9.84 -11.69 10.77
CA PRO A 202 10.03 -10.26 10.51
C PRO A 202 9.03 -9.32 11.19
N TYR A 203 8.06 -9.82 11.97
CA TYR A 203 6.98 -8.98 12.50
C TYR A 203 7.46 -7.89 13.46
N TYR A 204 8.49 -8.18 14.26
CA TYR A 204 9.21 -7.18 15.05
C TYR A 204 10.60 -6.92 14.45
N PRO A 205 11.04 -5.66 14.28
CA PRO A 205 10.31 -4.39 14.48
C PRO A 205 9.58 -3.89 13.21
N TRP A 206 9.58 -4.66 12.10
CA TRP A 206 9.16 -4.15 10.78
C TRP A 206 7.69 -3.77 10.66
N SER A 207 6.80 -4.37 11.45
CA SER A 207 5.37 -4.01 11.42
C SER A 207 5.10 -2.53 11.73
N ILE A 208 5.90 -1.93 12.62
CA ILE A 208 5.85 -0.50 12.95
C ILE A 208 6.14 0.33 11.69
N PHE A 209 7.19 -0.02 10.94
CA PHE A 209 7.60 0.71 9.75
C PHE A 209 6.69 0.48 8.55
N VAL A 210 6.06 -0.69 8.44
CA VAL A 210 5.02 -0.93 7.43
C VAL A 210 3.82 -0.01 7.71
N MET A 211 3.36 0.06 8.96
CA MET A 211 2.27 0.97 9.33
C MET A 211 2.65 2.43 9.19
N MET A 212 3.88 2.80 9.52
CA MET A 212 4.36 4.17 9.34
C MET A 212 4.51 4.54 7.86
N GLY A 213 4.99 3.62 7.02
CA GLY A 213 5.03 3.80 5.56
C GLY A 213 3.64 3.98 4.96
N LEU A 214 2.66 3.20 5.42
CA LEU A 214 1.25 3.39 5.06
C LEU A 214 0.74 4.75 5.56
N ALA A 215 1.07 5.13 6.79
CA ALA A 215 0.67 6.41 7.36
C ALA A 215 1.23 7.59 6.56
N LEU A 216 2.49 7.53 6.14
CA LEU A 216 3.13 8.52 5.27
C LEU A 216 2.45 8.59 3.89
N ALA A 217 2.12 7.45 3.29
CA ALA A 217 1.43 7.40 2.01
C ALA A 217 0.03 8.04 2.07
N VAL A 218 -0.76 7.71 3.10
CA VAL A 218 -2.06 8.33 3.34
C VAL A 218 -1.89 9.81 3.69
N ARG A 219 -0.87 10.18 4.47
CA ARG A 219 -0.58 11.56 4.82
C ARG A 219 -0.28 12.41 3.58
N LEU A 220 0.47 11.87 2.63
CA LEU A 220 0.77 12.52 1.37
C LEU A 220 -0.51 12.85 0.57
N TRP A 221 -1.46 11.91 0.54
CA TRP A 221 -2.79 12.18 -0.02
C TRP A 221 -3.52 13.28 0.77
N MET A 222 -3.58 13.20 2.10
CA MET A 222 -4.26 14.21 2.94
C MET A 222 -3.65 15.61 2.80
N LEU A 223 -2.33 15.72 2.67
CA LEU A 223 -1.64 17.00 2.45
C LEU A 223 -2.01 17.59 1.08
N SER A 224 -2.08 16.75 0.04
CA SER A 224 -2.54 17.22 -1.28
C SER A 224 -4.00 17.63 -1.30
N VAL A 225 -4.84 17.11 -0.41
CA VAL A 225 -6.24 17.56 -0.25
C VAL A 225 -6.29 18.91 0.47
N SER A 226 -5.48 19.08 1.51
CA SER A 226 -5.57 20.23 2.42
C SER A 226 -4.80 21.46 1.93
N PHE A 227 -3.62 21.26 1.34
CA PHE A 227 -2.64 22.32 1.00
C PHE A 227 -2.57 22.57 -0.52
N THR A 228 -3.68 22.46 -1.23
CA THR A 228 -3.77 22.79 -2.67
C THR A 228 -5.01 23.64 -2.93
N ASP A 229 -4.92 24.51 -3.94
CA ASP A 229 -5.90 25.60 -4.17
C ASP A 229 -7.33 25.11 -4.41
N ALA A 230 -7.48 23.86 -4.87
CA ALA A 230 -8.78 23.23 -5.08
C ALA A 230 -9.53 22.86 -3.78
N ARG A 231 -8.92 23.02 -2.60
CA ARG A 231 -9.53 22.80 -1.26
C ARG A 231 -10.57 21.68 -1.20
N GLY A 232 -10.20 20.51 -1.70
CA GLY A 232 -11.03 19.29 -1.66
C GLY A 232 -11.96 19.02 -2.85
N LEU A 233 -12.15 19.94 -3.81
CA LEU A 233 -13.02 19.71 -4.98
C LEU A 233 -12.34 18.90 -6.09
N SER A 234 -11.01 18.93 -6.17
CA SER A 234 -10.19 18.12 -7.09
C SER A 234 -8.78 18.01 -6.51
N PRO A 235 -8.47 16.97 -5.70
CA PRO A 235 -7.17 16.88 -5.04
C PRO A 235 -6.04 16.82 -6.06
N ALA A 236 -4.94 17.53 -5.81
CA ALA A 236 -3.77 17.50 -6.69
C ALA A 236 -3.04 16.14 -6.67
N PHE A 237 -3.50 15.20 -5.84
CA PHE A 237 -2.91 13.88 -5.72
C PHE A 237 -2.89 13.12 -7.04
N HIS A 238 -1.75 12.52 -7.32
CA HIS A 238 -1.62 11.50 -8.35
C HIS A 238 -0.80 10.32 -7.86
N PRO A 239 -0.98 9.14 -8.47
CA PRO A 239 -0.18 7.96 -8.13
C PRO A 239 1.34 8.20 -8.19
N TYR A 240 1.83 9.11 -9.05
CA TYR A 240 3.25 9.43 -9.13
C TYR A 240 3.82 10.05 -7.84
N PHE A 241 2.98 10.67 -6.99
CA PHE A 241 3.40 11.15 -5.67
C PHE A 241 3.89 9.98 -4.79
N LEU A 242 3.40 8.77 -4.98
CA LEU A 242 3.85 7.60 -4.21
C LEU A 242 5.16 7.02 -4.72
N VAL A 243 5.64 7.40 -5.92
CA VAL A 243 6.80 6.79 -6.56
C VAL A 243 8.06 6.84 -5.68
N PRO A 244 8.48 7.99 -5.09
CA PRO A 244 9.65 8.02 -4.21
C PRO A 244 9.54 7.05 -3.03
N VAL A 245 8.36 6.98 -2.39
CA VAL A 245 8.10 6.07 -1.27
C VAL A 245 8.18 4.61 -1.72
N LEU A 246 7.56 4.27 -2.85
CA LEU A 246 7.58 2.92 -3.40
C LEU A 246 8.97 2.49 -3.86
N LEU A 247 9.77 3.41 -4.42
CA LEU A 247 11.17 3.16 -4.76
C LEU A 247 12.01 2.90 -3.51
N ALA A 248 11.82 3.69 -2.44
CA ALA A 248 12.50 3.44 -1.18
C ALA A 248 12.14 2.06 -0.60
N ILE A 249 10.85 1.68 -0.64
CA ILE A 249 10.41 0.34 -0.24
C ILE A 249 11.06 -0.75 -1.10
N ALA A 250 11.12 -0.58 -2.43
CA ALA A 250 11.78 -1.53 -3.32
C ALA A 250 13.27 -1.68 -2.99
N VAL A 251 13.97 -0.58 -2.69
CA VAL A 251 15.37 -0.59 -2.25
C VAL A 251 15.54 -1.33 -0.92
N LEU A 252 14.67 -1.07 0.07
CA LEU A 252 14.71 -1.76 1.35
C LEU A 252 14.46 -3.27 1.19
N LEU A 253 13.46 -3.67 0.40
CA LEU A 253 13.16 -5.07 0.11
C LEU A 253 14.30 -5.77 -0.63
N LEU A 254 14.91 -5.09 -1.60
CA LEU A 254 16.06 -5.59 -2.34
C LEU A 254 17.26 -5.82 -1.41
N GLU A 255 17.60 -4.80 -0.60
CA GLU A 255 18.73 -4.89 0.33
C GLU A 255 18.50 -5.99 1.37
N PHE A 256 17.28 -6.10 1.86
CA PHE A 256 16.90 -7.16 2.77
C PHE A 256 17.05 -8.55 2.14
N GLY A 257 16.58 -8.71 0.89
CA GLY A 257 16.74 -9.93 0.12
C GLY A 257 18.21 -10.28 -0.17
N LEU A 258 19.07 -9.28 -0.36
CA LEU A 258 20.51 -9.46 -0.55
C LEU A 258 21.21 -9.91 0.74
N VAL A 259 20.99 -9.18 1.85
CA VAL A 259 21.62 -9.45 3.16
C VAL A 259 21.25 -10.83 3.70
N HIS A 260 19.97 -11.21 3.58
CA HIS A 260 19.44 -12.49 4.08
C HIS A 260 19.44 -13.60 3.02
N ARG A 261 19.99 -13.35 1.82
CA ARG A 261 20.04 -14.29 0.69
C ARG A 261 18.67 -14.89 0.32
N ARG A 262 17.59 -14.12 0.48
CA ARG A 262 16.22 -14.53 0.13
C ARG A 262 15.87 -14.13 -1.29
N ILE A 263 15.99 -15.09 -2.21
CA ILE A 263 15.73 -14.91 -3.65
C ILE A 263 14.31 -14.40 -3.90
N GLY A 264 13.31 -14.88 -3.15
CA GLY A 264 11.92 -14.44 -3.31
C GLY A 264 11.74 -12.94 -3.07
N LEU A 265 12.40 -12.37 -2.06
CA LEU A 265 12.33 -10.93 -1.76
C LEU A 265 13.10 -10.09 -2.78
N GLN A 266 14.24 -10.58 -3.27
CA GLN A 266 14.96 -9.92 -4.37
C GLN A 266 14.08 -9.85 -5.62
N ARG A 267 13.41 -10.93 -5.99
CA ARG A 267 12.51 -10.97 -7.14
C ARG A 267 11.29 -10.07 -6.93
N ALA A 268 10.67 -10.09 -5.75
CA ALA A 268 9.55 -9.22 -5.43
C ALA A 268 9.94 -7.74 -5.56
N ALA A 269 11.10 -7.33 -5.03
CA ALA A 269 11.62 -5.98 -5.15
C ALA A 269 11.85 -5.57 -6.61
N LEU A 270 12.45 -6.46 -7.41
CA LEU A 270 12.71 -6.20 -8.83
C LEU A 270 11.42 -6.17 -9.69
N LEU A 271 10.43 -7.00 -9.36
CA LEU A 271 9.11 -7.01 -10.02
C LEU A 271 8.27 -5.78 -9.66
N MET A 272 8.50 -5.16 -8.50
CA MET A 272 7.83 -3.94 -8.09
C MET A 272 8.25 -2.74 -8.95
N LEU A 273 9.50 -2.69 -9.42
CA LEU A 273 10.04 -1.56 -10.20
C LEU A 273 9.29 -1.27 -11.51
N PRO A 274 8.95 -2.24 -12.39
CA PRO A 274 8.13 -1.94 -13.58
C PRO A 274 6.71 -1.47 -13.22
N CYS A 275 6.10 -1.98 -12.13
CA CYS A 275 4.82 -1.46 -11.65
C CYS A 275 4.94 0.01 -11.22
N ILE A 276 6.05 0.37 -10.54
CA ILE A 276 6.34 1.76 -10.17
C ILE A 276 6.52 2.64 -11.42
N ALA A 277 7.19 2.14 -12.46
CA ALA A 277 7.32 2.87 -13.73
C ALA A 277 5.94 3.17 -14.35
N LEU A 278 5.02 2.20 -14.34
CA LEU A 278 3.66 2.42 -14.85
C LEU A 278 2.88 3.46 -14.02
N LEU A 279 3.07 3.48 -12.69
CA LEU A 279 2.43 4.47 -11.80
C LEU A 279 2.96 5.90 -11.98
N SER A 280 4.11 6.08 -12.65
CA SER A 280 4.69 7.41 -12.88
C SER A 280 3.99 8.20 -13.99
N PHE A 281 3.19 7.54 -14.83
CA PHE A 281 2.46 8.20 -15.91
C PHE A 281 1.17 8.85 -15.40
N PRO A 282 1.00 10.18 -15.57
CA PRO A 282 -0.28 10.84 -15.28
C PRO A 282 -1.37 10.38 -16.26
N THR A 283 -2.53 9.99 -15.74
CA THR A 283 -3.65 9.45 -16.54
C THR A 283 -4.74 10.48 -16.86
N GLN A 284 -5.00 11.44 -15.96
CA GLN A 284 -5.98 12.52 -16.14
C GLN A 284 -5.56 13.75 -15.34
N VAL A 285 -5.43 14.92 -15.97
CA VAL A 285 -4.83 16.09 -15.32
C VAL A 285 -5.89 17.16 -15.06
N SER A 286 -6.34 17.28 -13.82
CA SER A 286 -7.10 18.44 -13.32
C SER A 286 -6.22 19.70 -13.33
N PRO A 287 -6.80 20.91 -13.30
CA PRO A 287 -6.00 22.15 -13.32
C PRO A 287 -4.96 22.23 -12.18
N ALA A 288 -5.30 21.78 -10.97
CA ALA A 288 -4.36 21.72 -9.84
C ALA A 288 -3.23 20.69 -10.05
N GLN A 289 -3.55 19.55 -10.68
CA GLN A 289 -2.55 18.55 -11.05
C GLN A 289 -1.61 19.06 -12.15
N ALA A 290 -2.14 19.83 -13.12
CA ALA A 290 -1.35 20.42 -14.20
C ALA A 290 -0.32 21.41 -13.64
N LEU A 291 -0.72 22.21 -12.65
CA LEU A 291 0.16 23.17 -11.99
C LEU A 291 1.31 22.45 -11.26
N SER A 292 1.01 21.42 -10.46
CA SER A 292 2.04 20.63 -9.76
C SER A 292 3.00 19.94 -10.74
N LEU A 293 2.47 19.41 -11.85
CA LEU A 293 3.26 18.72 -12.86
C LEU A 293 4.19 19.69 -13.61
N ARG A 294 3.70 20.88 -13.98
CA ARG A 294 4.52 21.94 -14.61
C ARG A 294 5.66 22.38 -13.71
N HIS A 295 5.40 22.58 -12.42
CA HIS A 295 6.45 22.94 -11.47
C HIS A 295 7.51 21.84 -11.35
N LEU A 296 7.11 20.57 -11.30
CA LEU A 296 8.04 19.45 -11.27
C LEU A 296 8.88 19.35 -12.56
N GLN A 297 8.25 19.55 -13.72
CA GLN A 297 8.93 19.56 -15.02
C GLN A 297 9.94 20.70 -15.12
N HIS A 298 9.59 21.91 -14.69
CA HIS A 298 10.50 23.05 -14.71
C HIS A 298 11.64 22.92 -13.70
N ALA A 299 11.41 22.32 -12.54
CA ALA A 299 12.42 22.19 -11.50
C ALA A 299 13.39 21.01 -11.72
N LEU A 300 12.89 19.89 -12.26
CA LEU A 300 13.65 18.63 -12.37
C LEU A 300 13.51 17.99 -13.75
N ALA A 301 12.37 17.36 -14.02
CA ALA A 301 12.02 16.68 -15.27
C ALA A 301 10.62 16.04 -15.13
N ALA A 302 10.08 15.48 -16.23
CA ALA A 302 8.86 14.69 -16.18
C ALA A 302 8.99 13.47 -15.21
N PRO A 303 7.93 13.15 -14.44
CA PRO A 303 7.95 12.04 -13.49
C PRO A 303 8.37 10.69 -14.11
N PRO A 304 7.94 10.30 -15.32
CA PRO A 304 8.37 9.05 -15.95
C PRO A 304 9.88 8.96 -16.15
N LEU A 305 10.51 10.05 -16.59
CA LEU A 305 11.97 10.11 -16.79
C LEU A 305 12.71 9.95 -15.45
N LEU A 306 12.34 10.72 -14.42
CA LEU A 306 12.94 10.63 -13.09
C LEU A 306 12.80 9.21 -12.50
N THR A 307 11.63 8.60 -12.69
CA THR A 307 11.34 7.24 -12.23
C THR A 307 12.20 6.23 -12.96
N ALA A 308 12.31 6.34 -14.29
CA ALA A 308 13.15 5.46 -15.11
C ALA A 308 14.63 5.56 -14.74
N ILE A 309 15.15 6.77 -14.49
CA ILE A 309 16.53 6.98 -14.01
C ILE A 309 16.74 6.27 -12.67
N CYS A 310 15.84 6.45 -11.71
CA CYS A 310 15.92 5.79 -10.40
C CYS A 310 15.87 4.26 -10.54
N ILE A 311 14.96 3.73 -11.35
CA ILE A 311 14.83 2.29 -11.60
C ILE A 311 16.11 1.74 -12.25
N ALA A 312 16.66 2.43 -13.24
CA ALA A 312 17.90 2.04 -13.89
C ALA A 312 19.07 2.01 -12.91
N ALA A 313 19.20 3.03 -12.07
CA ALA A 313 20.22 3.08 -11.01
C ALA A 313 20.08 1.90 -10.03
N ILE A 314 18.86 1.63 -9.54
CA ILE A 314 18.60 0.51 -8.61
C ILE A 314 18.90 -0.83 -9.30
N ALA A 315 18.47 -1.02 -10.54
CA ALA A 315 18.68 -2.25 -11.29
C ALA A 315 20.17 -2.49 -11.61
N LEU A 316 20.93 -1.44 -11.92
CA LEU A 316 22.38 -1.49 -12.11
C LEU A 316 23.10 -1.86 -10.81
N VAL A 317 22.75 -1.24 -9.69
CA VAL A 317 23.31 -1.60 -8.37
C VAL A 317 22.95 -3.05 -8.00
N ALA A 318 21.72 -3.48 -8.25
CA ALA A 318 21.28 -4.86 -8.05
C ALA A 318 22.07 -5.85 -8.92
N MET A 319 22.37 -5.46 -10.17
CA MET A 319 23.17 -6.23 -11.10
C MET A 319 24.62 -6.37 -10.62
N LEU A 320 25.25 -5.27 -10.18
CA LEU A 320 26.61 -5.27 -9.61
C LEU A 320 26.70 -6.17 -8.38
N ARG A 321 25.64 -6.17 -7.54
CA ARG A 321 25.51 -7.05 -6.36
C ARG A 321 25.02 -8.47 -6.68
N ARG A 322 24.92 -8.83 -7.97
CA ARG A 322 24.53 -10.16 -8.46
C ARG A 322 23.15 -10.64 -7.97
N ALA A 323 22.18 -9.74 -7.79
CA ALA A 323 20.81 -10.10 -7.45
C ALA A 323 20.14 -10.92 -8.58
N SER A 324 19.27 -11.88 -8.22
CA SER A 324 18.64 -12.74 -9.22
C SER A 324 17.65 -11.96 -10.09
N GLY A 325 17.84 -11.94 -11.42
CA GLY A 325 16.95 -11.25 -12.36
C GLY A 325 17.30 -9.77 -12.61
N ALA A 326 18.23 -9.18 -11.85
CA ALA A 326 18.58 -7.76 -11.98
C ALA A 326 19.16 -7.38 -13.34
N ARG A 327 19.83 -8.31 -14.03
CA ARG A 327 20.38 -8.08 -15.38
C ARG A 327 19.30 -7.74 -16.40
N ILE A 328 18.23 -8.54 -16.43
CA ILE A 328 17.12 -8.36 -17.37
C ILE A 328 16.46 -7.02 -17.10
N LEU A 329 16.21 -6.70 -15.83
CA LEU A 329 15.60 -5.44 -15.45
C LEU A 329 16.50 -4.24 -15.77
N ALA A 330 17.81 -4.33 -15.54
CA ALA A 330 18.74 -3.25 -15.87
C ALA A 330 18.73 -2.94 -17.36
N MET A 331 18.77 -3.98 -18.21
CA MET A 331 18.68 -3.81 -19.67
C MET A 331 17.32 -3.24 -20.08
N ALA A 332 16.22 -3.73 -19.52
CA ALA A 332 14.89 -3.23 -19.79
C ALA A 332 14.73 -1.76 -19.35
N SER A 333 15.28 -1.37 -18.21
CA SER A 333 15.23 0.00 -17.71
C SER A 333 16.07 0.97 -18.54
N LEU A 334 17.22 0.52 -19.06
CA LEU A 334 18.06 1.32 -19.95
C LEU A 334 17.40 1.50 -21.32
N LEU A 335 16.76 0.45 -21.86
CA LEU A 335 15.94 0.54 -23.06
C LEU A 335 14.76 1.48 -22.88
N PHE A 336 14.05 1.36 -21.75
CA PHE A 336 12.93 2.24 -21.43
C PHE A 336 13.37 3.70 -21.28
N LEU A 337 14.52 3.94 -20.64
CA LEU A 337 15.10 5.28 -20.51
C LEU A 337 15.45 5.90 -21.87
N ALA A 338 15.87 5.10 -22.85
CA ALA A 338 16.16 5.57 -24.20
C ALA A 338 14.92 6.00 -25.00
N CYS A 339 13.72 5.61 -24.55
CA CYS A 339 12.44 6.00 -25.16
C CYS A 339 11.81 7.25 -24.51
N LEU A 340 12.40 7.77 -23.42
CA LEU A 340 11.84 8.86 -22.63
C LEU A 340 12.62 10.16 -22.86
N ASP A 341 11.89 11.26 -23.00
CA ASP A 341 12.43 12.62 -23.02
C ASP A 341 11.98 13.39 -21.76
N ALA A 342 12.57 14.56 -21.52
CA ALA A 342 12.25 15.44 -20.39
C ALA A 342 10.79 15.89 -20.37
N GLU A 343 10.13 15.90 -21.53
CA GLU A 343 8.73 16.31 -21.71
C GLU A 343 7.74 15.14 -21.79
N THR A 344 8.19 13.88 -21.76
CA THR A 344 7.30 12.72 -21.94
C THR A 344 6.36 12.54 -20.74
N LEU A 345 5.07 12.84 -20.95
CA LEU A 345 4.02 12.69 -19.94
C LEU A 345 3.09 11.50 -20.20
N THR A 346 2.94 11.10 -21.46
CA THR A 346 2.00 10.03 -21.86
C THR A 346 2.69 8.97 -22.71
N PHE A 347 2.12 7.77 -22.74
CA PHE A 347 2.63 6.67 -23.58
C PHE A 347 2.67 7.01 -25.08
N HIS A 348 1.83 7.95 -25.53
CA HIS A 348 1.82 8.41 -26.93
C HIS A 348 2.98 9.34 -27.28
N GLN A 349 3.63 9.94 -26.29
CA GLN A 349 4.77 10.84 -26.45
C GLN A 349 6.13 10.13 -26.29
N LEU A 350 6.13 8.80 -26.30
CA LEU A 350 7.38 8.03 -26.27
C LEU A 350 8.15 8.29 -27.57
N HIS A 351 9.38 8.78 -27.43
CA HIS A 351 10.25 8.98 -28.59
C HIS A 351 10.73 7.63 -29.10
N VAL A 352 10.90 7.54 -30.42
CA VAL A 352 11.57 6.40 -31.02
C VAL A 352 13.02 6.40 -30.52
N PRO A 353 13.46 5.35 -29.79
CA PRO A 353 14.80 5.32 -29.23
C PRO A 353 15.85 5.42 -30.35
N GLN A 354 16.95 6.11 -30.08
CA GLN A 354 18.01 6.30 -31.07
C GLN A 354 18.55 4.95 -31.56
N TRP A 355 18.59 4.76 -32.88
CA TRP A 355 18.86 3.48 -33.54
C TRP A 355 20.18 2.82 -33.12
N TRP A 356 21.23 3.62 -32.87
CA TRP A 356 22.54 3.13 -32.45
C TRP A 356 22.51 2.55 -31.02
N PHE A 357 21.67 3.09 -30.14
CA PHE A 357 21.53 2.59 -28.77
C PHE A 357 20.80 1.25 -28.75
N LEU A 358 19.74 1.13 -29.55
CA LEU A 358 19.03 -0.14 -29.75
C LEU A 358 19.95 -1.22 -30.32
N MET A 359 20.81 -0.88 -31.30
CA MET A 359 21.83 -1.78 -31.85
C MET A 359 22.79 -2.29 -30.77
N LEU A 360 23.28 -1.41 -29.89
CA LEU A 360 24.19 -1.80 -28.82
C LEU A 360 23.53 -2.77 -27.83
N VAL A 361 22.29 -2.48 -27.41
CA VAL A 361 21.53 -3.37 -26.54
C VAL A 361 21.20 -4.69 -27.22
N PHE A 362 20.88 -4.68 -28.52
CA PHE A 362 20.63 -5.86 -29.32
C PHE A 362 21.84 -6.79 -29.38
N VAL A 363 23.02 -6.24 -29.72
CA VAL A 363 24.28 -7.00 -29.76
C VAL A 363 24.61 -7.58 -28.38
N ALA A 364 24.41 -6.80 -27.31
CA ALA A 364 24.61 -7.28 -25.95
C ALA A 364 23.64 -8.43 -25.60
N LEU A 365 22.35 -8.30 -25.91
CA LEU A 365 21.34 -9.34 -25.65
C LEU A 365 21.67 -10.65 -26.38
N ILE A 366 22.11 -10.58 -27.64
CA ILE A 366 22.52 -11.75 -28.42
C ILE A 366 23.79 -12.38 -27.83
N ALA A 367 24.84 -11.58 -27.60
CA ALA A 367 26.11 -12.10 -27.09
C ALA A 367 25.93 -12.79 -25.74
N PHE A 368 25.18 -12.18 -24.82
CA PHE A 368 24.88 -12.78 -23.51
C PHE A 368 23.88 -13.92 -23.58
N GLY A 369 22.90 -13.86 -24.47
CA GLY A 369 21.90 -14.91 -24.69
C GLY A 369 22.52 -16.19 -25.24
N LEU A 370 23.40 -16.07 -26.24
CA LEU A 370 24.16 -17.18 -26.81
C LEU A 370 25.15 -17.76 -25.81
N TRP A 371 25.89 -16.91 -25.08
CA TRP A 371 26.88 -17.39 -24.11
C TRP A 371 26.26 -18.19 -22.95
N LYS A 372 25.03 -17.86 -22.55
CA LYS A 372 24.33 -18.55 -21.45
C LYS A 372 23.25 -19.53 -21.88
N ALA A 373 23.03 -19.69 -23.19
CA ALA A 373 21.91 -20.45 -23.76
C ALA A 373 20.55 -20.10 -23.09
N ASN A 374 20.31 -18.81 -22.85
CA ASN A 374 19.13 -18.33 -22.13
C ASN A 374 18.07 -17.82 -23.10
N SER A 375 16.93 -18.52 -23.16
CA SER A 375 15.84 -18.24 -24.09
C SER A 375 15.24 -16.84 -23.91
N LEU A 376 15.20 -16.32 -22.68
CA LEU A 376 14.65 -14.99 -22.37
C LEU A 376 15.47 -13.84 -22.96
N LEU A 377 16.80 -13.98 -23.01
CA LEU A 377 17.67 -12.95 -23.57
C LEU A 377 17.63 -12.98 -25.10
N LEU A 378 17.54 -14.18 -25.68
CA LEU A 378 17.37 -14.36 -27.13
C LEU A 378 15.99 -13.93 -27.62
N SER A 379 14.93 -14.12 -26.82
CA SER A 379 13.59 -13.62 -27.14
C SER A 379 13.52 -12.09 -27.06
N ALA A 380 14.15 -11.48 -26.05
CA ALA A 380 14.28 -10.03 -25.95
C ALA A 380 15.10 -9.46 -27.12
N ALA A 381 16.17 -10.13 -27.54
CA ALA A 381 16.95 -9.74 -28.72
C ALA A 381 16.09 -9.80 -29.99
N GLY A 382 15.31 -10.85 -30.21
CA GLY A 382 14.44 -10.97 -31.38
C GLY A 382 13.32 -9.94 -31.41
N ALA A 383 12.72 -9.61 -30.25
CA ALA A 383 11.76 -8.51 -30.15
C ALA A 383 12.42 -7.17 -30.50
N LEU A 384 13.66 -6.94 -30.04
CA LEU A 384 14.41 -5.73 -30.35
C LEU A 384 14.81 -5.66 -31.83
N ALA A 385 15.15 -6.78 -32.47
CA ALA A 385 15.39 -6.87 -33.91
C ALA A 385 14.13 -6.51 -34.72
N LEU A 386 12.95 -6.96 -34.29
CA LEU A 386 11.68 -6.60 -34.94
C LEU A 386 11.40 -5.10 -34.84
N VAL A 387 11.70 -4.48 -33.70
CA VAL A 387 11.58 -3.02 -33.52
C VAL A 387 12.60 -2.27 -34.38
N LEU A 388 13.86 -2.73 -34.44
CA LEU A 388 14.91 -2.17 -35.31
C LEU A 388 14.53 -2.28 -36.80
N LEU A 389 14.00 -3.43 -37.22
CA LEU A 389 13.50 -3.62 -38.58
C LEU A 389 12.33 -2.66 -38.85
N ALA A 390 11.32 -2.62 -37.98
CA ALA A 390 10.16 -1.74 -38.13
C ALA A 390 10.50 -0.25 -38.17
N THR A 391 11.57 0.17 -37.49
CA THR A 391 12.03 1.58 -37.48
C THR A 391 12.93 1.92 -38.65
N SER A 392 13.65 0.94 -39.22
CA SER A 392 14.52 1.13 -40.40
C SER A 392 13.76 1.23 -41.73
N PHE A 393 12.54 0.67 -41.80
CA PHE A 393 11.66 0.83 -42.94
C PHE A 393 10.80 2.09 -42.72
N GLU A 394 11.06 3.14 -43.51
CA GLU A 394 10.37 4.44 -43.46
C GLU A 394 8.83 4.35 -43.32
N GLN A 395 8.23 5.42 -42.77
CA GLN A 395 6.81 5.67 -42.48
C GLN A 395 5.75 5.15 -43.48
N ARG A 396 6.13 4.79 -44.71
CA ARG A 396 5.23 4.20 -45.73
C ARG A 396 4.79 2.76 -45.45
N TRP A 397 5.47 2.02 -44.57
CA TRP A 397 5.10 0.63 -44.26
C TRP A 397 4.04 0.48 -43.16
N VAL A 398 3.84 1.52 -42.34
CA VAL A 398 2.93 1.49 -41.17
C VAL A 398 1.54 2.07 -41.51
N SER A 399 1.36 2.70 -42.68
CA SER A 399 0.04 3.15 -43.12
C SER A 399 -0.84 1.98 -43.56
N GLU A 400 -1.80 1.68 -42.69
CA GLU A 400 -3.14 1.09 -42.90
C GLU A 400 -3.36 -0.41 -43.08
N GLN A 401 -2.42 -1.29 -43.47
CA GLN A 401 -2.81 -2.72 -43.66
C GLN A 401 -1.80 -3.84 -43.30
N GLN A 402 -0.69 -3.56 -42.61
CA GLN A 402 0.35 -4.61 -42.40
C GLN A 402 0.74 -4.94 -40.96
N GLY A 403 0.01 -4.45 -39.93
CA GLY A 403 0.25 -4.80 -38.53
C GLY A 403 0.22 -6.32 -38.23
N TRP A 404 -0.54 -7.09 -39.03
CA TRP A 404 -0.60 -8.55 -38.92
C TRP A 404 0.73 -9.25 -39.25
N ARG A 405 1.59 -8.66 -40.09
CA ARG A 405 2.89 -9.27 -40.47
C ARG A 405 3.89 -9.25 -39.31
N GLY A 406 3.87 -8.20 -38.48
CA GLY A 406 4.65 -8.13 -37.25
C GLY A 406 4.19 -9.17 -36.22
N VAL A 407 2.87 -9.36 -36.10
CA VAL A 407 2.28 -10.43 -35.28
C VAL A 407 2.67 -11.82 -35.79
N VAL A 408 2.70 -12.04 -37.10
CA VAL A 408 3.13 -13.31 -37.72
C VAL A 408 4.62 -13.59 -37.50
N LEU A 409 5.50 -12.58 -37.66
CA LEU A 409 6.94 -12.73 -37.41
C LEU A 409 7.24 -12.96 -35.93
N TRP A 410 6.54 -12.26 -35.02
CA TRP A 410 6.64 -12.48 -33.58
C TRP A 410 6.13 -13.87 -33.18
N SER A 411 5.03 -14.32 -33.80
CA SER A 411 4.48 -15.67 -33.62
C SER A 411 5.46 -16.73 -34.11
N ALA A 412 6.04 -16.58 -35.29
CA ALA A 412 7.05 -17.48 -35.84
C ALA A 412 8.31 -17.54 -34.96
N TRP A 413 8.78 -16.38 -34.46
CA TRP A 413 9.91 -16.30 -33.54
C TRP A 413 9.61 -16.98 -32.18
N SER A 414 8.41 -16.77 -31.64
CA SER A 414 7.94 -17.40 -30.39
C SER A 414 7.77 -18.92 -30.49
N LEU A 415 7.55 -19.45 -31.69
CA LEU A 415 7.44 -20.88 -31.98
C LEU A 415 8.79 -21.56 -32.27
N MET A 416 9.78 -20.80 -32.76
CA MET A 416 11.15 -21.28 -33.01
C MET A 416 11.97 -21.38 -31.71
N LEU A 417 11.75 -20.47 -30.76
CA LEU A 417 12.48 -20.38 -29.49
C LEU A 417 12.46 -21.66 -28.62
N PRO A 418 11.30 -22.34 -28.47
CA PRO A 418 11.22 -23.58 -27.72
C PRO A 418 11.86 -24.79 -28.40
N LEU A 419 12.22 -24.71 -29.69
CA LEU A 419 12.90 -25.80 -30.40
C LEU A 419 14.40 -25.84 -30.07
N VAL A 420 14.99 -24.69 -29.73
CA VAL A 420 16.44 -24.54 -29.49
C VAL A 420 16.78 -24.57 -27.99
N CYS A 421 15.91 -24.03 -27.13
CA CYS A 421 16.18 -23.92 -25.68
C CYS A 421 15.37 -24.94 -24.86
N ARG A 422 15.96 -25.49 -23.78
CA ARG A 422 15.35 -26.52 -22.91
C ARG A 422 14.92 -26.03 -21.52
N ASP A 423 14.91 -24.72 -21.30
CA ASP A 423 14.67 -24.12 -19.99
C ASP A 423 13.18 -24.08 -19.58
N LEU A 424 12.93 -23.75 -18.31
CA LEU A 424 11.59 -23.69 -17.70
C LEU A 424 10.67 -22.68 -18.41
N PHE A 425 11.23 -21.61 -18.95
CA PHE A 425 10.50 -20.62 -19.74
C PHE A 425 10.09 -21.17 -21.11
N ALA A 426 10.96 -21.88 -21.84
CA ALA A 426 10.58 -22.60 -23.06
C ALA A 426 9.49 -23.66 -22.80
N LYS A 427 9.52 -24.36 -21.65
CA LYS A 427 8.46 -25.30 -21.24
C LYS A 427 7.13 -24.59 -20.98
N LEU A 428 7.16 -23.40 -20.38
CA LEU A 428 5.97 -22.59 -20.09
C LEU A 428 5.43 -21.92 -21.37
N LEU A 429 6.30 -21.50 -22.29
CA LEU A 429 5.93 -20.98 -23.61
C LEU A 429 5.29 -22.06 -24.50
N ARG A 430 5.75 -23.32 -24.42
CA ARG A 430 5.09 -24.47 -25.08
C ARG A 430 3.65 -24.70 -24.58
N LEU A 431 3.36 -24.32 -23.34
CA LEU A 431 2.04 -24.50 -22.72
C LEU A 431 1.10 -23.31 -23.01
N ILE A 432 1.63 -22.09 -23.04
CA ILE A 432 0.84 -20.84 -23.13
C ILE A 432 0.74 -20.31 -24.57
N GLY A 433 1.71 -20.61 -25.44
CA GLY A 433 1.77 -20.14 -26.83
C GLY A 433 0.49 -20.40 -27.66
N PRO A 434 -0.11 -21.60 -27.63
CA PRO A 434 -1.36 -21.89 -28.32
C PRO A 434 -2.56 -21.12 -27.76
N ILE A 435 -2.55 -20.81 -26.46
CA ILE A 435 -3.65 -20.13 -25.74
C ILE A 435 -3.64 -18.62 -26.03
N LEU A 436 -2.45 -18.01 -26.14
CA LEU A 436 -2.29 -16.61 -26.54
C LEU A 436 -2.65 -16.38 -28.02
N LEU A 437 -2.39 -17.35 -28.89
CA LEU A 437 -2.82 -17.33 -30.30
C LEU A 437 -4.36 -17.41 -30.42
N ALA A 438 -5.01 -18.20 -29.56
CA ALA A 438 -6.47 -18.31 -29.50
C ALA A 438 -7.14 -17.05 -28.92
N LEU A 439 -6.51 -16.38 -27.95
CA LEU A 439 -6.96 -15.11 -27.37
C LEU A 439 -6.77 -13.91 -28.31
N ALA A 440 -5.64 -13.86 -29.04
CA ALA A 440 -5.41 -12.83 -30.05
C ALA A 440 -6.39 -12.94 -31.24
N GLY A 441 -6.78 -14.17 -31.61
CA GLY A 441 -7.81 -14.43 -32.62
C GLY A 441 -9.24 -14.06 -32.18
N SER A 442 -9.53 -14.05 -30.87
CA SER A 442 -10.85 -13.70 -30.34
C SER A 442 -11.06 -12.19 -30.15
N VAL A 443 -9.99 -11.41 -29.99
CA VAL A 443 -10.05 -9.93 -29.95
C VAL A 443 -10.31 -9.33 -31.34
N VAL A 444 -9.90 -10.00 -32.41
CA VAL A 444 -10.21 -9.59 -33.81
C VAL A 444 -11.67 -9.83 -34.18
N VAL A 445 -12.37 -10.72 -33.46
CA VAL A 445 -13.79 -11.05 -33.66
C VAL A 445 -14.73 -10.12 -32.85
N LEU A 446 -14.19 -9.36 -31.89
CA LEU A 446 -14.97 -8.52 -30.97
C LEU A 446 -15.02 -7.03 -31.39
N ASP A 447 -14.64 -6.70 -32.61
CA ASP A 447 -15.01 -5.44 -33.25
C ASP A 447 -16.52 -5.48 -33.60
N PRO A 448 -17.29 -4.41 -33.35
CA PRO A 448 -18.68 -4.54 -32.92
C PRO A 448 -19.67 -4.95 -34.02
N PRO A 449 -20.68 -5.80 -33.72
CA PRO A 449 -21.84 -5.99 -34.58
C PRO A 449 -22.84 -4.81 -34.48
N PRO A 450 -23.77 -4.69 -35.45
CA PRO A 450 -24.50 -3.44 -35.71
C PRO A 450 -25.61 -3.10 -34.70
N PRO A 451 -26.19 -1.88 -34.76
CA PRO A 451 -27.01 -1.24 -33.71
C PRO A 451 -28.35 -1.90 -33.31
N TRP A 452 -28.67 -3.10 -33.80
CA TRP A 452 -29.98 -3.75 -33.60
C TRP A 452 -30.00 -4.81 -32.48
N VAL A 453 -28.92 -4.94 -31.71
CA VAL A 453 -28.81 -5.83 -30.53
C VAL A 453 -29.22 -5.13 -29.21
N ALA A 454 -29.82 -3.94 -29.28
CA ALA A 454 -30.16 -3.11 -28.12
C ALA A 454 -31.45 -3.51 -27.34
N SER A 455 -32.04 -4.68 -27.55
CA SER A 455 -33.40 -5.01 -27.03
C SER A 455 -33.52 -6.28 -26.19
N LEU A 456 -32.49 -6.70 -25.44
CA LEU A 456 -32.58 -7.85 -24.52
C LEU A 456 -32.10 -7.46 -23.10
N SER A 457 -33.03 -6.94 -22.27
CA SER A 457 -32.74 -6.39 -20.94
C SER A 457 -33.00 -7.31 -19.73
N HIS A 458 -33.17 -8.63 -19.90
CA HIS A 458 -33.45 -9.55 -18.77
C HIS A 458 -32.64 -10.86 -18.75
N THR A 459 -31.55 -10.99 -19.52
CA THR A 459 -30.76 -12.23 -19.59
C THR A 459 -29.53 -12.25 -18.67
N VAL A 460 -29.11 -11.12 -18.11
CA VAL A 460 -27.92 -11.03 -17.24
C VAL A 460 -28.22 -11.49 -15.80
N GLU A 461 -29.46 -11.32 -15.33
CA GLU A 461 -29.90 -11.70 -13.97
C GLU A 461 -30.01 -13.23 -13.81
N TRP A 462 -30.44 -13.93 -14.86
CA TRP A 462 -30.51 -15.40 -14.88
C TRP A 462 -29.14 -16.07 -15.03
N LEU A 463 -28.19 -15.42 -15.71
CA LEU A 463 -26.83 -15.93 -15.89
C LEU A 463 -26.03 -15.91 -14.57
N LEU A 464 -26.25 -14.87 -13.75
CA LEU A 464 -25.65 -14.74 -12.42
C LEU A 464 -26.26 -15.72 -11.41
N ALA A 465 -27.57 -15.99 -11.50
CA ALA A 465 -28.23 -17.01 -10.70
C ALA A 465 -27.74 -18.44 -11.05
N GLY A 466 -27.50 -18.72 -12.33
CA GLY A 466 -26.95 -19.99 -12.79
C GLY A 466 -25.50 -20.25 -12.32
N MET A 467 -24.66 -19.23 -12.31
CA MET A 467 -23.27 -19.33 -11.84
C MET A 467 -23.17 -19.56 -10.31
N LEU A 468 -24.14 -19.08 -9.54
CA LEU A 468 -24.19 -19.24 -8.08
C LEU A 468 -24.58 -20.67 -7.68
N VAL A 469 -25.50 -21.30 -8.43
CA VAL A 469 -25.90 -22.70 -8.25
C VAL A 469 -24.77 -23.66 -8.66
N LEU A 470 -24.04 -23.35 -9.75
CA LEU A 470 -22.87 -24.12 -10.19
C LEU A 470 -21.70 -24.06 -9.19
N GLY A 471 -21.49 -22.91 -8.54
CA GLY A 471 -20.48 -22.76 -7.48
C GLY A 471 -20.77 -23.61 -6.23
N ILE A 472 -22.05 -23.74 -5.86
CA ILE A 472 -22.49 -24.57 -4.72
C ILE A 472 -22.37 -26.07 -5.05
N ALA A 473 -22.71 -26.47 -6.29
CA ALA A 473 -22.57 -27.86 -6.75
C ALA A 473 -21.10 -28.32 -6.80
N TYR A 474 -20.18 -27.44 -7.20
CA TYR A 474 -18.74 -27.74 -7.27
C TYR A 474 -18.08 -27.88 -5.89
N LEU A 475 -18.62 -27.17 -4.89
CA LEU A 475 -18.16 -27.20 -3.49
C LEU A 475 -18.52 -28.52 -2.78
N MET A 476 -19.64 -29.13 -3.17
CA MET A 476 -20.06 -30.44 -2.68
C MET A 476 -19.20 -31.60 -3.21
N VAL A 477 -18.55 -31.41 -4.38
CA VAL A 477 -17.75 -32.46 -5.05
C VAL A 477 -16.27 -32.47 -4.62
N THR A 478 -15.67 -31.32 -4.32
CA THR A 478 -14.19 -31.23 -4.23
C THR A 478 -13.59 -31.10 -2.82
N ARG A 479 -14.37 -30.86 -1.77
CA ARG A 479 -13.94 -30.83 -0.34
C ARG A 479 -12.64 -30.04 -0.04
N ILE A 480 -12.38 -28.91 -0.70
CA ILE A 480 -11.26 -28.01 -0.38
C ILE A 480 -11.76 -26.79 0.42
N ARG A 481 -11.19 -26.55 1.61
CA ARG A 481 -11.75 -25.68 2.67
C ARG A 481 -11.42 -24.17 2.60
N TRP A 482 -10.70 -23.70 1.59
CA TRP A 482 -10.33 -22.27 1.49
C TRP A 482 -11.29 -21.40 0.66
N GLN A 483 -12.41 -21.94 0.18
CA GLN A 483 -13.41 -21.21 -0.61
C GLN A 483 -14.66 -20.77 0.18
N LEU A 484 -14.63 -20.79 1.51
CA LEU A 484 -15.71 -20.23 2.36
C LEU A 484 -15.59 -18.70 2.58
N LEU A 485 -14.45 -18.11 2.24
CA LEU A 485 -14.18 -16.67 2.41
C LEU A 485 -14.91 -15.74 1.40
N PRO A 486 -15.07 -16.07 0.11
CA PRO A 486 -15.78 -15.19 -0.82
C PRO A 486 -17.32 -15.25 -0.69
N ILE A 487 -17.89 -16.38 -0.23
CA ILE A 487 -19.34 -16.52 -0.01
C ILE A 487 -19.80 -15.73 1.22
N GLY A 488 -18.96 -15.66 2.27
CA GLY A 488 -19.24 -14.85 3.47
C GLY A 488 -19.13 -13.33 3.23
N TRP A 489 -18.28 -12.90 2.28
CA TRP A 489 -18.08 -11.47 1.98
C TRP A 489 -19.25 -10.87 1.17
N LEU A 490 -19.85 -11.66 0.27
CA LEU A 490 -20.99 -11.23 -0.54
C LEU A 490 -22.31 -11.15 0.26
N ALA A 491 -22.47 -11.95 1.31
CA ALA A 491 -23.63 -11.86 2.22
C ALA A 491 -23.57 -10.65 3.17
N LEU A 492 -22.36 -10.21 3.55
CA LEU A 492 -22.12 -9.08 4.46
C LEU A 492 -22.38 -7.71 3.79
N LEU A 493 -22.16 -7.62 2.47
CA LEU A 493 -22.49 -6.43 1.68
C LEU A 493 -24.00 -6.26 1.44
N LEU A 494 -24.75 -7.37 1.39
CA LEU A 494 -26.22 -7.36 1.25
C LEU A 494 -26.94 -6.93 2.54
N LEU A 495 -26.37 -7.24 3.71
CA LEU A 495 -26.90 -6.79 5.00
C LEU A 495 -26.62 -5.29 5.27
N ALA A 496 -25.52 -4.76 4.72
CA ALA A 496 -25.17 -3.34 4.83
C ALA A 496 -26.09 -2.42 4.02
N CYS A 497 -26.60 -2.88 2.87
CA CYS A 497 -27.58 -2.13 2.06
C CYS A 497 -28.99 -2.09 2.69
N ALA A 498 -29.35 -3.03 3.57
CA ALA A 498 -30.67 -3.09 4.21
C ALA A 498 -30.83 -2.16 5.42
N SER A 499 -29.76 -1.55 5.93
CA SER A 499 -29.79 -0.68 7.13
C SER A 499 -29.84 0.83 6.82
N ARG A 500 -29.97 1.22 5.55
CA ARG A 500 -29.97 2.61 5.10
C ARG A 500 -31.37 3.27 5.04
N GLY A 501 -32.43 2.56 5.43
CA GLY A 501 -33.82 2.98 5.24
C GLY A 501 -34.58 3.52 6.46
N MET A 502 -33.94 3.69 7.63
CA MET A 502 -34.64 4.08 8.87
C MET A 502 -33.96 5.22 9.65
N LEU A 503 -33.35 6.18 8.96
CA LEU A 503 -32.84 7.43 9.54
C LEU A 503 -33.20 8.61 8.64
N LEU A 504 -34.50 8.85 8.52
CA LEU A 504 -35.05 10.15 8.16
C LEU A 504 -36.14 10.44 9.18
N GLU A 505 -36.10 11.64 9.75
CA GLU A 505 -36.99 12.23 10.77
C GLU A 505 -36.42 12.29 12.19
N ILE A 506 -35.32 13.03 12.40
CA ILE A 506 -35.21 13.92 13.58
C ILE A 506 -34.51 15.24 13.17
N GLU A 507 -35.29 16.32 13.21
CA GLU A 507 -34.89 17.72 12.98
C GLU A 507 -34.05 18.30 14.15
N ASN A 508 -32.83 17.79 14.31
CA ASN A 508 -31.57 18.55 14.31
C ASN A 508 -30.41 17.54 14.45
N GLU A 509 -29.91 17.11 13.29
CA GLU A 509 -29.50 15.71 13.07
C GLU A 509 -27.97 15.50 13.14
N LYS A 510 -27.18 16.55 12.92
CA LYS A 510 -25.73 16.45 12.70
C LYS A 510 -24.89 16.27 13.98
N LEU A 511 -25.31 16.86 15.10
CA LEU A 511 -24.53 16.83 16.35
C LEU A 511 -24.77 15.55 17.19
N ARG A 512 -25.97 14.96 17.10
CA ARG A 512 -26.36 13.76 17.85
C ARG A 512 -25.83 12.47 17.23
N GLN A 513 -25.70 12.41 15.89
CA GLN A 513 -25.19 11.22 15.19
C GLN A 513 -23.69 11.00 15.43
N GLY A 514 -22.86 12.06 15.42
CA GLY A 514 -21.40 11.92 15.64
C GLY A 514 -21.01 11.36 17.02
N LEU A 515 -21.72 11.76 18.08
CA LEU A 515 -21.49 11.28 19.46
C LEU A 515 -21.92 9.82 19.66
N VAL A 516 -22.98 9.36 19.00
CA VAL A 516 -23.44 7.96 19.04
C VAL A 516 -22.41 7.03 18.38
N TRP A 517 -21.81 7.45 17.26
CA TRP A 517 -20.72 6.69 16.62
C TRP A 517 -19.44 6.67 17.46
N TYR A 518 -19.12 7.77 18.15
CA TYR A 518 -18.01 7.81 19.11
C TYR A 518 -18.24 6.88 20.31
N ALA A 519 -19.42 6.96 20.93
CA ALA A 519 -19.81 6.07 22.03
C ALA A 519 -19.87 4.60 21.59
N GLY A 520 -20.36 4.34 20.38
CA GLY A 520 -20.35 3.02 19.75
C GLY A 520 -18.94 2.49 19.51
N GLY A 521 -18.01 3.34 19.04
CA GLY A 521 -16.59 3.00 18.92
C GLY A 521 -15.95 2.66 20.27
N CYS A 522 -16.25 3.40 21.34
CA CYS A 522 -15.80 3.10 22.70
C CYS A 522 -16.42 1.80 23.24
N ALA A 523 -17.69 1.52 22.97
CA ALA A 523 -18.36 0.27 23.35
C ALA A 523 -17.76 -0.94 22.62
N VAL A 524 -17.46 -0.80 21.32
CA VAL A 524 -16.75 -1.82 20.52
C VAL A 524 -15.34 -2.04 21.06
N LEU A 525 -14.64 -1.00 21.51
CA LEU A 525 -13.34 -1.14 22.17
C LEU A 525 -13.45 -1.95 23.47
N LEU A 526 -14.42 -1.61 24.33
CA LEU A 526 -14.66 -2.34 25.57
C LEU A 526 -14.99 -3.81 25.30
N ALA A 527 -15.84 -4.09 24.30
CA ALA A 527 -16.14 -5.45 23.86
C ALA A 527 -14.89 -6.17 23.33
N ALA A 528 -14.03 -5.48 22.57
CA ALA A 528 -12.77 -6.03 22.07
C ALA A 528 -11.81 -6.39 23.22
N VAL A 529 -11.68 -5.51 24.21
CA VAL A 529 -10.87 -5.72 25.41
C VAL A 529 -11.43 -6.87 26.25
N MET A 530 -12.75 -6.92 26.45
CA MET A 530 -13.42 -8.03 27.15
C MET A 530 -13.21 -9.37 26.43
N LEU A 531 -13.31 -9.39 25.09
CA LEU A 531 -13.05 -10.59 24.29
C LEU A 531 -11.59 -11.02 24.41
N SER A 532 -10.63 -10.09 24.38
CA SER A 532 -9.21 -10.36 24.58
C SER A 532 -8.93 -10.91 25.99
N PHE A 533 -9.59 -10.38 27.03
CA PHE A 533 -9.49 -10.91 28.40
C PHE A 533 -10.15 -12.29 28.54
N TRP A 534 -11.28 -12.54 27.88
CA TRP A 534 -11.90 -13.86 27.85
C TRP A 534 -10.95 -14.87 27.21
N LYS A 535 -10.41 -14.57 26.02
CA LYS A 535 -9.43 -15.42 25.34
C LYS A 535 -8.21 -15.71 26.22
N ALA A 536 -7.83 -14.78 27.11
CA ALA A 536 -6.68 -14.92 28.01
C ALA A 536 -6.91 -15.87 29.19
N GLY A 537 -8.10 -16.47 29.29
CA GLY A 537 -8.44 -17.40 30.37
C GLY A 537 -8.71 -16.69 31.71
N LEU A 538 -8.89 -15.37 31.70
CA LEU A 538 -9.34 -14.63 32.89
C LEU A 538 -10.80 -14.96 33.22
N GLY A 539 -11.64 -15.24 32.22
CA GLY A 539 -13.02 -15.70 32.43
C GLY A 539 -13.12 -17.02 33.20
N SER A 540 -12.23 -17.99 32.93
CA SER A 540 -12.23 -19.26 33.67
C SER A 540 -11.66 -19.14 35.08
N LYS A 541 -10.78 -18.16 35.35
CA LYS A 541 -10.26 -17.89 36.70
C LYS A 541 -11.22 -17.08 37.56
N ILE A 542 -11.97 -16.14 36.98
CA ILE A 542 -13.02 -15.38 37.68
C ILE A 542 -14.21 -16.28 37.96
N VAL A 543 -14.59 -17.18 37.04
CA VAL A 543 -15.62 -18.20 37.30
C VAL A 543 -15.14 -19.25 38.30
N ALA A 544 -13.87 -19.68 38.27
CA ALA A 544 -13.33 -20.57 39.30
C ALA A 544 -13.24 -19.90 40.68
N TRP A 545 -13.03 -18.58 40.73
CA TRP A 545 -13.03 -17.79 41.97
C TRP A 545 -14.45 -17.52 42.50
N LEU A 546 -15.44 -17.31 41.61
CA LEU A 546 -16.87 -17.15 41.97
C LEU A 546 -17.56 -18.46 42.38
N VAL A 547 -16.98 -19.62 42.05
CA VAL A 547 -17.54 -20.96 42.32
C VAL A 547 -16.82 -21.67 43.48
N HIS A 548 -15.79 -21.07 44.09
CA HIS A 548 -15.28 -21.58 45.37
C HIS A 548 -16.18 -21.13 46.51
N GLU A 549 -17.06 -22.03 46.96
CA GLU A 549 -17.63 -21.95 48.30
C GLU A 549 -16.49 -21.87 49.34
N PRO A 550 -16.62 -21.03 50.39
CA PRO A 550 -15.67 -21.02 51.48
C PRO A 550 -15.58 -22.44 52.05
N ALA A 551 -14.35 -22.94 52.21
CA ALA A 551 -14.09 -24.25 52.78
C ALA A 551 -14.89 -24.40 54.07
N THR A 552 -15.84 -25.34 54.08
CA THR A 552 -16.47 -25.79 55.32
C THR A 552 -15.35 -26.28 56.22
N PRO A 553 -15.21 -25.74 57.45
CA PRO A 553 -14.27 -26.31 58.40
C PRO A 553 -14.70 -27.76 58.68
N ASP A 554 -13.80 -28.69 58.38
CA ASP A 554 -13.93 -30.10 58.75
C ASP A 554 -13.98 -30.24 60.30
N PRO A 555 -14.67 -31.27 60.81
CA PRO A 555 -15.69 -31.19 61.86
C PRO A 555 -15.24 -30.89 63.29
#